data_AF-X0PKX1-F1
#
_entry.id   AF-X0PKX1-F1
#
_cell.length_a   1.000
_cell.length_b   1.000
_cell.length_c   1.000
_cell.angle_alpha   90.00
_cell.angle_beta   90.00
_cell.angle_gamma   90.00
#
_symmetry.space_group_name_H-M   'P 1'
#
loop_
_entity.id
_entity.type
_entity.pdbx_description
1 polymer ?
#
loop_
_entity_poly.entity_id
_entity_poly.type
_entity_poly.pdbx_seq_one_letter_code
_entity_poly.pdbx_strand_id
1 'polypeptide(L)' 'MPLMRIDMLKGRSQAEIKQVLDISYHVMLKAFGAPDGDRYQVVTQHEPYEMPVLDTGLGIKRTDKVIIFNLVTRPRTTE' A
#
# COMPACT_ATOMS: atom_id res chain seq x y z
N MET A 1 3.14 11.56 11.01
CA MET A 1 1.92 11.65 10.18
C MET A 1 2.19 11.31 8.73
N PRO A 2 2.60 10.07 8.40
CA PRO A 2 2.54 9.57 7.03
C PRO A 2 1.10 9.16 6.68
N LEU A 3 0.60 9.64 5.53
CA LEU A 3 -0.65 9.17 4.95
C LEU A 3 -0.33 8.12 3.89
N MET A 4 -0.88 6.92 4.06
CA MET A 4 -0.73 5.81 3.13
C MET A 4 -2.06 5.52 2.44
N ARG A 5 -2.11 5.81 1.14
CA ARG A 5 -3.21 5.38 0.26
C ARG A 5 -2.82 4.05 -0.37
N ILE A 6 -3.71 3.07 -0.26
CA ILE A 6 -3.48 1.70 -0.71
C ILE A 6 -4.56 1.38 -1.74
N ASP A 7 -4.14 1.29 -3.00
CA ASP A 7 -5.02 0.97 -4.12
C ASP A 7 -4.87 -0.51 -4.46
N MET A 8 -6.00 -1.21 -4.61
CA MET A 8 -6.01 -2.64 -4.93
C MET A 8 -7.24 -3.01 -5.75
N LEU A 9 -7.16 -4.12 -6.49
CA LEU A 9 -8.34 -4.66 -7.16
C LEU A 9 -9.34 -5.25 -6.15
N LYS A 10 -10.64 -5.12 -6.44
CA LYS A 10 -11.73 -5.78 -5.71
C LYS A 10 -11.54 -7.30 -5.71
N GLY A 11 -12.09 -7.96 -4.68
CA GLY A 11 -12.12 -9.42 -4.57
C GLY A 11 -11.34 -10.00 -3.40
N ARG A 12 -10.54 -9.19 -2.70
CA ARG A 12 -9.93 -9.60 -1.42
C ARG A 12 -10.98 -9.64 -0.32
N SER A 13 -10.82 -10.60 0.59
CA SER A 13 -11.64 -10.66 1.80
C SER A 13 -11.33 -9.49 2.73
N GLN A 14 -12.27 -9.13 3.59
CA GLN A 14 -12.05 -8.12 4.63
C GLN A 14 -10.86 -8.47 5.53
N ALA A 15 -10.65 -9.76 5.83
CA ALA A 15 -9.54 -10.24 6.64
C ALA A 15 -8.18 -9.97 5.97
N GLU A 16 -8.07 -10.25 4.66
CA GLU A 16 -6.86 -9.96 3.89
C GLU A 16 -6.58 -8.46 3.81
N ILE A 17 -7.61 -7.63 3.57
CA ILE A 17 -7.45 -6.17 3.54
C ILE A 17 -6.97 -5.65 4.89
N LYS A 18 -7.55 -6.13 5.99
CA LYS A 18 -7.10 -5.78 7.34
C LYS A 18 -5.66 -6.21 7.59
N GLN A 19 -5.29 -7.42 7.14
CA GLN A 19 -3.93 -7.93 7.27
C GLN A 19 -2.92 -7.06 6.51
N VAL A 20 -3.23 -6.62 5.28
CA VAL A 20 -2.40 -5.69 4.51
C VAL A 20 -2.23 -4.37 5.27
N LEU A 21 -3.32 -3.81 5.78
CA LEU A 21 -3.29 -2.56 6.56
C LEU A 21 -2.44 -2.69 7.82
N ASP A 22 -2.63 -3.76 8.58
CA ASP A 22 -1.89 -4.02 9.82
C ASP A 22 -0.40 -4.22 9.53
N ILE A 23 -0.02 -5.07 8.58
CA ILE A 23 1.39 -5.29 8.22
C ILE A 23 2.04 -3.99 7.77
N SER A 24 1.38 -3.24 6.87
CA SER A 24 1.94 -1.99 6.34
C SER A 24 2.14 -0.93 7.42
N TYR A 25 1.24 -0.88 8.40
CA TYR A 25 1.36 0.01 9.56
C TYR A 25 2.57 -0.36 10.44
N HIS A 26 2.73 -1.62 10.81
CA HIS A 26 3.85 -2.06 11.66
C HIS A 26 5.21 -1.88 10.96
N VAL A 27 5.27 -2.18 9.65
CA VAL A 27 6.48 -1.92 8.85
C VAL A 27 6.79 -0.43 8.81
N MET A 28 5.78 0.42 8.61
CA MET A 28 5.94 1.87 8.61
C MET A 28 6.46 2.38 9.96
N LEU A 29 5.89 1.95 11.09
CA LEU A 29 6.36 2.36 12.42
C LEU A 29 7.85 2.03 12.60
N LYS A 30 8.23 0.80 12.27
CA LYS A 30 9.61 0.33 12.39
C LYS A 30 10.56 1.08 11.47
N ALA A 31 10.19 1.25 10.20
CA ALA A 31 11.05 1.90 9.21
C ALA A 31 11.20 3.40 9.49
N PHE A 32 10.15 4.06 9.98
CA PHE A 32 10.15 5.52 10.14
C PHE A 32 10.44 6.00 11.56
N GLY A 33 10.58 5.08 12.53
CA GLY A 33 10.64 5.42 13.95
C GLY A 33 9.44 6.25 14.40
N ALA A 34 8.26 5.98 13.82
CA ALA A 34 7.05 6.74 14.12
C ALA A 34 6.44 6.28 15.45
N PRO A 35 5.75 7.17 16.19
CA PRO A 35 5.09 6.79 17.43
C PRO A 35 3.86 5.92 17.17
N ASP A 36 3.51 5.10 18.16
CA ASP A 36 2.26 4.33 18.14
C ASP A 36 1.06 5.26 17.97
N GLY A 37 0.12 4.86 17.11
CA GLY A 37 -1.06 5.63 16.77
C GLY A 37 -0.88 6.59 15.58
N ASP A 38 0.33 6.73 15.02
CA ASP A 38 0.59 7.49 13.78
C ASP A 38 0.06 6.74 12.53
N ARG A 39 -1.22 6.36 12.55
CA ARG A 39 -1.87 5.44 11.60
C ARG A 39 -2.90 6.16 10.74
N TYR A 40 -2.46 6.65 9.58
CA TYR A 40 -3.34 7.23 8.58
C TYR A 40 -3.31 6.38 7.31
N GLN A 41 -4.30 5.51 7.15
CA GLN A 41 -4.39 4.58 6.02
C GLN A 41 -5.79 4.63 5.40
N VAL A 42 -5.84 4.62 4.07
CA VAL A 42 -7.09 4.55 3.31
C VAL A 42 -6.93 3.50 2.22
N VAL A 43 -7.90 2.59 2.12
CA VAL A 43 -7.97 1.61 1.03
C VAL A 43 -8.99 2.06 0.00
N THR A 44 -8.59 2.06 -1.26
CA THR A 44 -9.49 2.21 -2.40
C THR A 44 -9.46 0.91 -3.19
N GLN A 45 -10.65 0.34 -3.45
CA GLN A 45 -10.79 -0.86 -4.26
C GLN A 45 -11.31 -0.52 -5.64
N HIS A 46 -10.68 -1.09 -6.65
CA HIS A 46 -10.90 -0.78 -8.07
C HIS A 46 -11.34 -2.01 -8.86
N GLU A 47 -12.06 -1.77 -9.95
CA GLU A 47 -12.30 -2.78 -10.98
C GLU A 47 -11.01 -3.04 -11.79
N PRO A 48 -10.85 -4.22 -12.44
CA PRO A 48 -9.63 -4.56 -13.19
C PRO A 48 -9.21 -3.53 -14.27
N TYR A 49 -10.18 -2.86 -14.89
CA TYR A 49 -9.93 -1.87 -15.94
C TYR A 49 -9.48 -0.49 -15.41
N GLU A 50 -9.57 -0.25 -14.10
CA GLU A 50 -9.19 1.02 -13.46
C GLU A 50 -7.72 1.04 -13.02
N MET A 51 -7.04 -0.13 -12.98
CA MET A 51 -5.64 -0.26 -12.56
C MET A 51 -4.76 -0.98 -13.60
N PRO A 52 -4.46 -0.37 -14.76
CA PRO A 52 -3.50 -0.91 -15.71
C PRO A 52 -2.05 -0.78 -15.19
N VAL A 53 -1.58 -1.76 -14.42
CA VAL A 53 -0.23 -1.77 -13.83
C VAL A 53 0.74 -2.61 -14.67
N LEU A 54 1.36 -1.98 -15.66
CA LEU A 54 2.34 -2.61 -16.56
C LEU A 54 3.79 -2.51 -16.04
N ASP A 55 4.69 -3.29 -16.61
CA ASP A 55 6.03 -3.60 -16.09
C ASP A 55 7.14 -2.64 -16.50
N THR A 56 6.81 -1.59 -17.28
CA THR A 56 7.80 -0.64 -17.81
C THR A 56 8.90 -1.33 -18.63
N GLY A 57 8.60 -2.47 -19.26
CA GLY A 57 9.58 -3.23 -20.05
C GLY A 57 10.57 -4.05 -19.22
N LEU A 58 10.31 -4.25 -17.93
CA LEU A 58 11.19 -5.03 -17.04
C LEU A 58 10.93 -6.55 -17.07
N GLY A 59 9.95 -7.02 -17.84
CA GLY A 59 9.61 -8.45 -17.96
C GLY A 59 8.88 -9.02 -16.73
N ILE A 60 8.27 -8.17 -15.89
CA ILE A 60 7.63 -8.58 -14.64
C ILE A 60 6.15 -8.89 -14.90
N LYS A 61 5.79 -10.17 -14.77
CA LYS A 61 4.39 -10.59 -14.83
C LYS A 61 3.67 -10.24 -13.52
N ARG A 62 2.61 -9.42 -13.60
CA ARG A 62 1.73 -9.12 -12.46
C ARG A 62 0.46 -9.94 -12.50
N THR A 63 -0.07 -10.19 -11.30
CA THR A 63 -1.37 -10.82 -11.09
C THR A 63 -2.41 -9.76 -10.72
N ASP A 64 -3.67 -10.19 -10.66
CA ASP A 64 -4.77 -9.41 -10.07
C ASP A 64 -4.57 -9.08 -8.58
N LYS A 65 -3.59 -9.72 -7.93
CA LYS A 65 -3.19 -9.44 -6.54
C LYS A 65 -2.21 -8.28 -6.41
N VAL A 66 -2.05 -7.43 -7.42
CA VAL A 66 -1.29 -6.18 -7.33
C VAL A 66 -1.87 -5.26 -6.25
N ILE A 67 -0.99 -4.52 -5.57
CA ILE A 67 -1.31 -3.47 -4.59
C ILE A 67 -0.37 -2.30 -4.89
N ILE A 68 -0.92 -1.09 -4.98
CA ILE A 68 -0.14 0.15 -5.14
C ILE A 68 -0.19 0.92 -3.82
N PHE A 69 0.98 1.41 -3.40
CA PHE A 69 1.12 2.27 -2.24
C PHE A 69 1.48 3.68 -2.68
N ASN A 70 0.67 4.67 -2.32
CA ASN A 70 0.99 6.08 -2.44
C ASN A 70 1.16 6.67 -1.04
N LEU A 71 2.37 7.13 -0.73
CA LEU A 71 2.72 7.66 0.60
C LEU A 71 2.98 9.16 0.52
N VAL A 72 2.34 9.90 1.42
CA VAL A 72 2.68 11.30 1.71
C VAL A 72 3.31 11.32 3.10
N THR A 73 4.55 11.81 3.21
CA THR A 73 5.30 11.84 4.47
C THR A 73 6.23 13.06 4.50
N ARG A 74 6.76 13.40 5.67
CA ARG A 74 7.87 14.34 5.79
C ARG A 74 9.13 13.74 5.14
N PRO A 75 10.09 14.56 4.67
CA PRO A 75 11.36 14.06 4.14
C PRO A 75 11.99 13.01 5.05
N ARG A 76 12.54 11.97 4.43
CA ARG A 76 13.22 10.85 5.09
C ARG A 76 14.64 10.71 4.53
N THR A 77 15.48 9.98 5.25
CA THR A 77 16.79 9.54 4.76
C THR A 77 16.64 8.64 3.53
N THR A 78 17.73 8.43 2.81
CA THR A 78 17.74 7.53 1.66
C THR A 78 17.78 6.07 2.09
N GLU A 79 18.47 5.80 3.20
CA GLU A 79 18.44 4.54 3.97
C GLU A 79 17.10 4.36 4.68
#